data_AF-A0A819QQJ7-F1
#
_entry.id   AF-A0A819QQJ7-F1
#
_cell.length_a   1.000
_cell.length_b   1.000
_cell.length_c   1.000
_cell.angle_alpha   90.00
_cell.angle_beta   90.00
_cell.angle_gamma   90.00
#
_symmetry.space_group_name_H-M   'P 1'
#
loop_
_entity.id
_entity.type
_entity.pdbx_description
1 polymer ?
#
loop_
_entity_poly.entity_id
_entity_poly.type
_entity_poly.pdbx_seq_one_letter_code
_entity_poly.pdbx_strand_id
1 'polypeptide(L)'
;CGRVVFMNIHSYYAPVTANYLMIECDKFCTIQIDPYLSDSVPCVGTNGQQYPNMGQYFCRSLKCMKYYCVTCWDLNPNHAITQINTNNKTIECESLALIHKPLIRNAQTPEV
;
A
#
# COMPACT_ATOMS: atom_id res chain seq x y z
N CYS A 1 19.05 -7.63 0.61
CA CYS A 1 17.89 -7.19 -0.18
C CYS A 1 18.37 -6.70 -1.54
N GLY A 2 17.60 -6.91 -2.61
CA GLY A 2 17.95 -6.49 -3.98
C GLY A 2 17.08 -5.33 -4.46
N ARG A 3 17.57 -4.54 -5.41
CA ARG A 3 16.80 -3.47 -6.06
C ARG A 3 16.38 -3.93 -7.46
N VAL A 4 15.12 -3.74 -7.79
CA VAL A 4 14.57 -3.98 -9.13
C VAL A 4 14.09 -2.64 -9.70
N VAL A 5 14.32 -2.43 -10.99
CA VAL A 5 13.82 -1.27 -11.73
C VAL A 5 12.94 -1.77 -12.86
N PHE A 6 11.75 -1.19 -12.98
CA PHE A 6 10.79 -1.53 -14.02
C PHE A 6 10.87 -0.52 -15.16
N MET A 7 10.74 -0.98 -16.40
CA MET A 7 10.82 -0.12 -17.59
C MET A 7 9.59 0.77 -17.78
N ASN A 8 8.43 0.37 -17.25
CA ASN A 8 7.19 1.12 -17.37
C ASN A 8 6.30 0.91 -16.15
N ILE A 9 5.26 1.75 -16.04
CA ILE A 9 4.37 1.79 -14.88
C ILE A 9 3.49 0.55 -14.75
N HIS A 10 3.11 -0.09 -15.86
CA HIS A 10 2.32 -1.32 -15.86
C HIS A 10 3.13 -2.51 -15.31
N SER A 11 4.39 -2.62 -15.75
CA SER A 11 5.36 -3.60 -15.26
C SER A 11 5.74 -3.36 -13.79
N TYR A 12 5.57 -2.14 -13.28
CA TYR A 12 5.72 -1.83 -11.85
C TYR A 12 4.49 -2.23 -11.04
N TYR A 13 3.28 -1.93 -11.51
CA TYR A 13 2.06 -2.15 -10.73
C TYR A 13 1.75 -3.62 -10.49
N ALA A 14 1.80 -4.48 -11.51
CA ALA A 14 1.46 -5.90 -11.38
C ALA A 14 2.22 -6.59 -10.22
N PRO A 15 3.56 -6.54 -10.15
CA PRO A 15 4.30 -7.20 -9.07
C PRO A 15 4.09 -6.55 -7.70
N VAL A 16 3.96 -5.22 -7.63
CA VAL A 16 3.70 -4.50 -6.37
C VAL A 16 2.31 -4.83 -5.81
N THR A 17 1.30 -5.00 -6.66
CA THR A 17 -0.04 -5.45 -6.22
C THR A 17 -0.04 -6.89 -5.73
N ALA A 18 0.75 -7.76 -6.35
CA ALA A 18 0.78 -9.19 -6.04
C ALA A 18 1.48 -9.48 -4.69
N ASN A 19 2.32 -8.56 -4.20
CA ASN A 19 3.13 -8.66 -2.98
C ASN A 19 4.20 -9.75 -3.03
N TYR A 20 3.84 -10.98 -3.42
CA TYR A 20 4.78 -12.09 -3.59
C TYR A 20 4.80 -12.54 -5.05
N LEU A 21 6.00 -12.74 -5.59
CA LEU A 21 6.23 -13.39 -6.86
C LEU A 21 6.92 -14.73 -6.65
N MET A 22 6.51 -15.72 -7.41
CA MET A 22 7.30 -16.94 -7.61
C MET A 22 8.16 -16.74 -8.84
N ILE A 23 9.47 -16.94 -8.70
CA ILE A 23 10.39 -16.98 -9.83
C ILE A 23 10.86 -18.42 -10.03
N GLU A 24 11.12 -18.78 -11.28
CA GLU A 24 11.70 -20.07 -11.63
C GLU A 24 13.22 -19.99 -11.42
N CYS A 25 13.71 -20.79 -10.48
CA CYS A 25 15.11 -20.94 -10.09
C CYS A 25 15.34 -22.42 -9.76
N ASP A 26 16.60 -22.86 -9.68
CA ASP A 26 16.98 -24.25 -9.34
C ASP A 26 16.29 -24.79 -8.05
N LYS A 27 15.80 -23.88 -7.20
CA LYS A 27 14.90 -24.14 -6.07
C LYS A 27 13.74 -23.15 -6.14
N PHE A 28 12.54 -23.48 -5.69
CA PHE A 28 11.43 -22.52 -5.64
C PHE A 28 11.80 -21.28 -4.80
N CYS A 29 11.88 -20.10 -5.43
CA CYS A 29 12.12 -18.84 -4.74
C CYS A 29 10.86 -17.97 -4.79
N THR A 30 10.25 -17.75 -3.63
CA THR A 30 9.19 -16.74 -3.45
C THR A 30 9.82 -15.44 -2.97
N ILE A 31 9.58 -14.35 -3.69
CA ILE A 31 10.16 -13.03 -3.42
C ILE A 31 9.04 -12.06 -3.05
N GLN A 32 9.21 -11.32 -1.95
CA GLN A 32 8.36 -10.19 -1.63
C GLN A 32 8.81 -8.95 -2.41
N ILE A 33 7.88 -8.26 -3.07
CA ILE A 33 8.11 -7.02 -3.79
C ILE A 33 7.38 -5.89 -3.10
N ASP A 34 8.17 -5.00 -2.50
CA ASP A 34 7.69 -3.78 -1.89
C ASP A 34 8.09 -2.57 -2.75
N PRO A 35 7.19 -1.59 -2.90
CA PRO A 35 7.53 -0.33 -3.54
C PRO A 35 8.61 0.38 -2.72
N TYR A 36 9.49 1.12 -3.40
CA TYR A 36 10.50 1.91 -2.72
C TYR A 36 9.84 3.04 -1.93
N LEU A 37 9.92 2.96 -0.59
CA LEU A 37 9.44 3.97 0.33
C LEU A 37 10.51 5.07 0.47
N SER A 38 10.32 6.23 -0.18
CA SER A 38 11.19 7.39 0.05
C SER A 38 10.71 8.21 1.25
N ASP A 39 11.65 8.75 2.02
CA ASP A 39 11.43 9.53 3.25
C ASP A 39 10.72 10.87 3.01
N SER A 40 10.61 11.31 1.75
CA SER A 40 10.15 12.66 1.37
C SER A 40 8.96 12.67 0.41
N VAL A 41 8.21 11.57 0.30
CA VAL A 41 7.04 11.55 -0.59
C VAL A 41 5.88 12.34 0.04
N PRO A 42 5.38 13.40 -0.63
CA PRO A 42 4.22 14.13 -0.13
C PRO A 42 2.99 13.23 -0.13
N CYS A 43 2.17 13.37 0.90
CA CYS A 43 0.87 12.71 0.97
C CYS A 43 -0.04 13.19 -0.17
N VAL A 44 -0.78 12.26 -0.77
CA VAL A 44 -1.84 12.57 -1.73
C VAL A 44 -3.20 12.33 -1.07
N GLY A 45 -4.01 13.38 -0.95
CA GLY A 45 -5.36 13.27 -0.38
C GLY A 45 -6.36 12.58 -1.32
N THR A 46 -7.58 12.44 -0.82
CA THR A 46 -8.69 11.75 -1.51
C THR A 46 -9.09 12.39 -2.84
N ASN A 47 -8.92 13.71 -2.95
CA ASN A 47 -9.17 14.49 -4.16
C ASN A 47 -7.97 14.53 -5.13
N GLY A 48 -6.89 13.80 -4.84
CA GLY A 48 -5.66 13.82 -5.64
C GLY A 48 -4.74 15.02 -5.36
N GLN A 49 -5.11 15.91 -4.44
CA GLN A 49 -4.29 17.05 -4.04
C GLN A 49 -3.09 16.58 -3.22
N GLN A 50 -1.93 17.17 -3.46
CA GLN A 50 -0.74 16.97 -2.65
C GLN A 50 -0.83 17.83 -1.38
N TYR A 51 -0.48 17.24 -0.24
CA TYR A 51 -0.45 17.91 1.05
C TYR A 51 0.99 17.97 1.60
N PRO A 52 1.31 18.97 2.44
CA PRO A 52 2.66 19.17 2.96
C PRO A 52 3.13 18.08 3.94
N ASN A 53 2.20 17.32 4.50
CA ASN A 53 2.51 16.17 5.35
C ASN A 53 3.12 15.02 4.54
N MET A 54 4.10 14.35 5.14
CA MET A 54 4.76 13.20 4.54
C MET A 54 3.85 11.97 4.55
N GLY A 55 3.83 11.23 3.46
CA GLY A 55 3.07 10.00 3.35
C GLY A 55 3.80 8.83 4.02
N GLN A 56 3.23 8.34 5.12
CA GLN A 56 3.80 7.22 5.91
C GLN A 56 3.26 5.87 5.48
N TYR A 57 2.07 5.85 4.86
CA TYR A 57 1.36 4.65 4.44
C TYR A 57 1.28 4.61 2.92
N PHE A 58 1.64 3.47 2.34
CA PHE A 58 1.42 3.21 0.93
C PHE A 58 0.28 2.21 0.74
N CYS A 59 -0.68 2.54 -0.14
CA CYS A 59 -1.76 1.61 -0.49
C CYS A 59 -1.42 0.87 -1.79
N ARG A 60 -1.35 -0.47 -1.73
CA ARG A 60 -1.06 -1.34 -2.90
C ARG A 60 -2.24 -1.52 -3.86
N SER A 61 -3.45 -1.07 -3.51
CA SER A 61 -4.61 -1.18 -4.40
C SER A 61 -4.41 -0.31 -5.65
N LEU A 62 -4.68 -0.85 -6.85
CA LEU A 62 -4.57 -0.13 -8.14
C LEU A 62 -5.39 1.17 -8.17
N LYS A 63 -6.49 1.24 -7.40
CA LYS A 63 -7.31 2.45 -7.28
C LYS A 63 -6.60 3.57 -6.51
N CYS A 64 -5.62 3.23 -5.68
CA CYS A 64 -4.94 4.15 -4.78
C CYS A 64 -3.48 4.38 -5.21
N MET A 65 -2.64 3.33 -5.24
CA MET A 65 -1.23 3.34 -5.68
C MET A 65 -0.42 4.59 -5.29
N LYS A 66 -0.65 5.10 -4.08
CA LYS A 66 -0.16 6.40 -3.60
C LYS A 66 0.21 6.34 -2.12
N TYR A 67 0.91 7.39 -1.70
CA TYR A 67 1.31 7.64 -0.34
C TYR A 67 0.29 8.52 0.39
N TYR A 68 -0.02 8.15 1.63
CA TYR A 68 -0.97 8.82 2.51
C TYR A 68 -0.31 9.04 3.87
N CYS A 69 -0.54 10.17 4.51
CA CYS A 69 -0.29 10.28 5.96
C CYS A 69 -1.39 9.54 6.72
N VAL A 70 -1.22 9.41 8.04
CA VAL A 70 -2.21 8.82 8.94
C VAL A 70 -3.59 9.47 8.75
N THR A 71 -3.68 10.80 8.76
CA THR A 71 -4.94 11.53 8.63
C THR A 71 -5.63 11.29 7.28
N CYS A 72 -4.90 11.39 6.17
CA CYS A 72 -5.48 11.18 4.83
C CYS A 72 -5.80 9.71 4.58
N TRP A 73 -5.10 8.79 5.25
CA TRP A 73 -5.45 7.39 5.24
C TRP A 73 -6.80 7.16 5.93
N ASP A 74 -6.95 7.61 7.18
CA ASP A 74 -8.17 7.41 7.96
C ASP A 74 -9.40 8.11 7.38
N LEU A 75 -9.21 9.28 6.75
CA LEU A 75 -10.29 10.02 6.08
C LEU A 75 -10.67 9.45 4.71
N ASN A 76 -9.85 8.58 4.12
CA ASN A 76 -10.16 8.03 2.80
C ASN A 76 -11.26 6.98 2.94
N PRO A 77 -12.42 7.13 2.27
CA PRO A 77 -13.52 6.18 2.39
C PRO A 77 -13.14 4.76 1.93
N ASN A 78 -12.10 4.62 1.10
CA ASN A 78 -11.59 3.31 0.68
C ASN A 78 -10.69 2.64 1.74
N HIS A 79 -10.19 3.40 2.72
CA HIS A 79 -9.23 2.95 3.74
C HIS A 79 -9.78 3.05 5.18
N ALA A 80 -10.82 3.86 5.38
CA ALA A 80 -11.46 4.11 6.66
C ALA A 80 -12.11 2.82 7.17
N ILE A 81 -11.49 2.20 8.17
CA ILE A 81 -12.16 1.22 9.03
C ILE A 81 -13.07 2.03 9.95
N THR A 82 -14.29 2.35 9.53
CA THR A 82 -15.32 2.68 10.50
C THR A 82 -15.75 1.40 11.18
N GLN A 83 -15.54 1.35 12.49
CA GLN A 83 -15.98 0.26 13.35
C GLN A 83 -17.41 -0.14 13.03
N ILE A 84 -17.62 -1.45 12.95
CA ILE A 84 -18.91 -2.12 12.83
C ILE A 84 -19.74 -1.67 14.04
N ASN A 85 -20.60 -0.65 13.84
CA ASN A 85 -21.67 -0.39 14.79
C ASN A 85 -22.71 -1.50 14.61
N THR A 86 -22.74 -2.41 15.57
CA THR A 86 -23.83 -3.35 15.82
C THR A 86 -25.16 -2.61 15.79
N ASN A 87 -25.96 -2.83 14.74
CA ASN A 87 -27.41 -3.04 14.77
C ASN A 87 -27.96 -3.00 13.33
N ASN A 88 -28.12 -4.20 12.75
CA ASN A 88 -29.06 -4.54 11.68
C ASN A 88 -29.15 -3.59 10.47
N LYS A 89 -28.17 -3.68 9.57
CA LYS A 89 -28.43 -3.59 8.12
C LYS A 89 -27.30 -4.26 7.35
N THR A 90 -27.63 -5.36 6.69
CA THR A 90 -26.80 -6.05 5.70
C THR A 90 -26.42 -5.08 4.58
N ILE A 91 -25.16 -4.63 4.54
CA ILE A 91 -24.48 -4.17 3.31
C ILE A 91 -23.05 -4.68 3.36
N GLU A 92 -22.67 -5.36 2.28
CA GLU A 92 -21.43 -6.09 2.01
C GLU A 92 -20.18 -5.21 2.20
N CYS A 93 -19.54 -5.27 3.38
CA CYS A 93 -18.34 -4.48 3.69
C CYS A 93 -17.14 -5.33 4.12
N GLU A 94 -17.26 -6.66 4.15
CA GLU A 94 -16.18 -7.55 4.59
C GLU A 94 -15.03 -7.65 3.58
N SER A 95 -15.21 -7.26 2.31
CA SER A 95 -14.22 -7.55 1.26
C SER A 95 -13.33 -6.39 0.85
N LEU A 96 -13.72 -5.12 1.07
CA LEU A 96 -12.98 -3.97 0.52
C LEU A 96 -11.90 -3.42 1.47
N ALA A 97 -12.17 -3.40 2.78
CA ALA A 97 -11.21 -2.92 3.78
C ALA A 97 -9.99 -3.86 3.96
N LEU A 98 -10.17 -5.17 3.71
CA LEU A 98 -9.07 -6.15 3.73
C LEU A 98 -8.08 -5.96 2.55
N ILE A 99 -8.52 -5.35 1.44
CA ILE A 99 -7.69 -5.15 0.24
C ILE A 99 -6.75 -3.94 0.41
N HIS A 100 -7.22 -2.89 1.08
CA HIS A 100 -6.47 -1.64 1.24
C HIS A 100 -5.65 -1.65 2.54
N LYS A 101 -4.75 -2.62 2.72
CA LYS A 101 -3.86 -2.68 3.90
C LYS A 101 -2.70 -1.67 3.76
N PRO A 102 -2.39 -0.87 4.81
CA PRO A 102 -1.28 0.06 4.73
C PRO A 102 0.04 -0.70 4.72
N LEU A 103 0.87 -0.45 3.70
CA LEU A 103 2.29 -0.72 3.81
C LEU A 103 2.92 0.40 4.60
N ILE A 104 3.25 0.11 5.84
CA ILE A 104 4.04 0.97 6.70
C ILE A 104 5.50 0.61 6.44
N ARG A 105 6.40 1.61 6.47
CA ARG A 105 7.84 1.33 6.59
C ARG A 105 8.02 0.37 7.76
N ASN A 106 8.43 -0.88 7.49
CA ASN A 106 9.05 -1.69 8.53
C ASN A 106 10.20 -0.82 9.03
N ALA A 107 10.12 -0.36 10.28
CA ALA A 107 11.17 0.41 10.91
C ALA A 107 12.48 -0.25 10.51
N GLN A 108 13.35 0.50 9.81
CA GLN A 108 14.73 0.10 9.65
C GLN A 108 15.20 -0.22 11.07
N THR A 109 15.34 -1.51 11.39
CA THR A 109 16.30 -1.89 12.42
C THR A 109 17.59 -1.25 11.95
N PRO A 110 18.18 -0.34 12.73
CA PRO A 110 19.41 0.31 12.32
C PRO A 110 20.41 -0.79 11.95
N GLU A 111 20.98 -0.69 10.76
CA GLU A 111 22.14 -1.49 10.41
C GLU A 111 23.20 -1.18 11.47
N VAL A 112 23.67 -2.24 12.13
CA VAL A 112 24.71 -2.24 13.17
C VAL A 112 25.99 -1.61 12.63
#